data_AF-A0A7Z9GDX4-F1
#
_entry.id   AF-A0A7Z9GDX4-F1
#
_cell.length_a   1.000
_cell.length_b   1.000
_cell.length_c   1.000
_cell.angle_alpha   90.00
_cell.angle_beta   90.00
_cell.angle_gamma   90.00
#
_symmetry.space_group_name_H-M   'P 1'
#
loop_
_entity.id
_entity.type
_entity.pdbx_description
1 polymer ?
#
loop_
_entity_poly.entity_id
_entity_poly.type
_entity_poly.pdbx_seq_one_letter_code
_entity_poly.pdbx_strand_id
1 'polypeptide(L)'
;MIFVVFLLPSVLFWGSGLLKEGILLFSLGIFLYACDQARSNGLNTKIILSILFSVGLLLISKIYIIIVAAPLVLAYCWSYNARFRTIILRYGIVVIGGLVVILNIHRIYPDLEVMRVLSQKQANFMDVAVMTNANSVYAIPVLEPNVWSIVKSIPIGVANVLFRPHLGEVDSMMMALAALENLMILFLIFLFLVFVKKKSPDWNFMFFCIGFVVMLYALIGMITPILGAVVRYKIPALPFLLIIFLVLFDQERFITRFPRFKFLER
;
A
#
# COMPACT_ATOMS: atom_id res chain seq x y z
N MET A 1 -11.73 16.51 -1.53
CA MET A 1 -10.57 15.60 -1.60
C MET A 1 -10.81 14.27 -0.87
N ILE A 2 -11.17 14.26 0.43
CA ILE A 2 -11.35 13.02 1.22
C ILE A 2 -12.37 12.04 0.61
N PHE A 3 -13.52 12.55 0.14
CA PHE A 3 -14.56 11.69 -0.45
C PHE A 3 -14.09 10.91 -1.68
N VAL A 4 -13.25 11.50 -2.55
CA VAL A 4 -12.75 10.82 -3.76
C VAL A 4 -11.83 9.65 -3.41
N VAL A 5 -11.14 9.72 -2.28
CA VAL A 5 -10.17 8.72 -1.84
C VAL A 5 -10.84 7.46 -1.27
N PHE A 6 -11.99 7.63 -0.60
CA PHE A 6 -12.69 6.54 0.08
C PHE A 6 -13.91 6.00 -0.68
N LEU A 7 -14.37 6.67 -1.73
CA LEU A 7 -15.50 6.23 -2.57
C LEU A 7 -15.12 5.21 -3.66
N LEU A 8 -13.89 4.70 -3.64
CA LEU A 8 -13.50 3.60 -4.52
C LEU A 8 -14.39 2.37 -4.25
N PRO A 9 -14.97 1.75 -5.28
CA PRO A 9 -15.86 0.59 -5.12
C PRO A 9 -15.26 -0.51 -4.26
N SER A 10 -13.96 -0.80 -4.37
CA SER A 10 -13.30 -1.82 -3.56
C SER A 10 -13.21 -1.40 -2.09
N VAL A 11 -12.90 -0.13 -1.81
CA VAL A 11 -12.77 0.41 -0.46
C VAL A 11 -14.13 0.40 0.23
N LEU A 12 -15.19 0.81 -0.48
CA LEU A 12 -16.55 0.78 0.03
C LEU A 12 -17.02 -0.65 0.28
N PHE A 13 -16.93 -1.53 -0.72
CA PHE A 13 -17.48 -2.88 -0.62
C PHE A 13 -16.83 -3.71 0.48
N TRP A 14 -15.49 -3.76 0.50
CA TRP A 14 -14.75 -4.56 1.47
C TRP A 14 -14.61 -3.85 2.83
N GLY A 15 -14.73 -2.52 2.85
CA GLY A 15 -14.77 -1.73 4.08
C GLY A 15 -16.14 -1.76 4.77
N SER A 16 -17.24 -1.93 4.03
CA SER A 16 -18.60 -2.04 4.57
C SER A 16 -18.97 -3.45 5.06
N GLY A 17 -18.24 -4.47 4.64
CA GLY A 17 -18.46 -5.85 5.10
C GLY A 17 -18.02 -6.06 6.55
N LEU A 18 -18.60 -7.07 7.23
CA LEU A 18 -18.17 -7.58 8.56
C LEU A 18 -16.79 -8.30 8.51
N LEU A 19 -15.88 -7.79 7.69
CA LEU A 19 -14.56 -8.35 7.43
C LEU A 19 -13.49 -7.54 8.14
N LYS A 20 -12.32 -8.18 8.31
CA LYS A 20 -11.15 -7.55 8.95
C LYS A 20 -10.65 -6.27 8.27
N GLU A 21 -11.05 -5.98 7.02
CA GLU A 21 -10.57 -4.81 6.28
C GLU A 21 -11.10 -3.48 6.83
N GLY A 22 -12.35 -3.44 7.32
CA GLY A 22 -12.91 -2.24 7.95
C GLY A 22 -12.15 -1.87 9.23
N ILE A 23 -11.91 -2.87 10.10
CA ILE A 23 -11.10 -2.71 11.31
C ILE A 23 -9.67 -2.28 10.96
N LEU A 24 -9.10 -2.85 9.89
CA LEU A 24 -7.76 -2.51 9.42
C LEU A 24 -7.67 -1.05 8.96
N LEU A 25 -8.60 -0.58 8.12
CA LEU A 25 -8.61 0.82 7.67
C LEU A 25 -8.78 1.79 8.84
N PHE A 26 -9.69 1.48 9.78
CA PHE A 26 -9.90 2.28 10.97
C PHE A 26 -8.65 2.35 11.86
N SER A 27 -8.05 1.20 12.16
CA SER A 27 -6.85 1.12 13.00
C SER A 27 -5.62 1.76 12.34
N LEU A 28 -5.44 1.59 11.02
CA LEU A 28 -4.40 2.29 10.26
C LEU A 28 -4.61 3.81 10.29
N GLY A 29 -5.86 4.27 10.17
CA GLY A 29 -6.21 5.69 10.27
C GLY A 29 -5.85 6.28 11.64
N ILE A 30 -6.25 5.62 12.73
CA ILE A 30 -5.89 6.05 14.10
C ILE A 30 -4.38 6.05 14.28
N PHE A 31 -3.70 5.00 13.82
CA PHE A 31 -2.25 4.88 13.95
C PHE A 31 -1.53 6.06 13.29
N LEU A 32 -1.86 6.36 12.03
CA LEU A 32 -1.22 7.45 11.29
C LEU A 32 -1.58 8.82 11.87
N TYR A 33 -2.84 9.03 12.27
CA TYR A 33 -3.26 10.27 12.93
C TYR A 33 -2.50 10.50 14.24
N ALA A 34 -2.38 9.46 15.08
CA ALA A 34 -1.66 9.55 16.35
C ALA A 34 -0.16 9.81 16.13
N CYS A 35 0.46 9.20 15.12
CA CYS A 35 1.84 9.46 14.76
C CYS A 35 2.06 10.89 14.24
N ASP A 36 1.15 11.43 13.44
CA ASP A 36 1.23 12.81 12.96
C ASP A 36 1.03 13.84 14.08
N GLN A 37 0.13 13.54 15.02
CA GLN A 37 -0.05 14.34 16.23
C GLN A 37 1.16 14.26 17.17
N ALA A 38 1.77 13.07 17.33
CA ALA A 38 3.01 12.91 18.09
C ALA A 38 4.14 13.76 17.50
N ARG A 39 4.22 13.84 16.17
CA ARG A 39 5.19 14.66 15.44
C ARG A 39 4.97 16.15 15.65
N SER A 40 3.72 16.61 15.58
CA SER A 40 3.40 18.05 15.61
C SER A 40 3.33 18.62 17.03
N ASN A 41 2.78 17.86 17.98
CA ASN A 41 2.46 18.31 19.34
C ASN A 41 3.24 17.58 20.43
N GLY A 42 4.11 16.62 20.08
CA GLY A 42 4.82 15.77 21.04
C GLY A 42 3.98 14.61 21.56
N LEU A 43 4.60 13.73 22.36
CA LEU A 43 3.92 12.59 22.97
C LEU A 43 3.11 13.03 24.20
N ASN A 44 1.84 12.63 24.25
CA ASN A 44 0.98 12.75 25.43
C ASN A 44 0.25 11.42 25.70
N THR A 45 -0.36 11.27 26.87
CA THR A 45 -1.04 10.03 27.27
C THR A 45 -2.14 9.62 26.27
N LYS A 46 -2.90 10.57 25.72
CA LYS A 46 -3.96 10.27 24.74
C LYS A 46 -3.38 9.71 23.44
N ILE A 47 -2.27 10.27 22.95
CA ILE A 47 -1.56 9.82 21.76
C ILE A 47 -0.95 8.43 21.99
N ILE A 48 -0.29 8.22 23.13
CA ILE A 48 0.28 6.91 23.48
C ILE A 48 -0.81 5.84 23.54
N LEU A 49 -1.94 6.11 24.21
CA LEU A 49 -3.08 5.19 24.26
C LEU A 49 -3.65 4.92 22.86
N SER A 50 -3.73 5.94 22.00
CA SER A 50 -4.21 5.79 20.61
C SER A 50 -3.26 4.93 19.77
N ILE A 51 -1.94 5.09 19.93
CA ILE A 51 -0.92 4.25 19.27
C ILE A 51 -1.03 2.81 19.76
N LEU A 52 -1.09 2.58 21.07
CA LEU A 52 -1.19 1.22 21.63
C LEU A 52 -2.47 0.52 21.19
N PHE A 53 -3.60 1.23 21.21
CA PHE A 53 -4.89 0.70 20.77
C PHE A 53 -4.87 0.33 19.28
N SER A 54 -4.38 1.23 18.42
CA SER A 54 -4.30 1.00 16.98
C SER A 54 -3.34 -0.13 16.61
N VAL A 55 -2.17 -0.22 17.27
CA VAL A 55 -1.23 -1.33 17.09
C VAL A 55 -1.86 -2.66 17.52
N GLY A 56 -2.58 -2.69 18.65
CA GLY A 56 -3.31 -3.89 19.09
C GLY A 56 -4.32 -4.40 18.05
N LEU A 57 -5.11 -3.50 17.48
CA LEU A 57 -6.07 -3.84 16.41
C LEU A 57 -5.38 -4.30 15.11
N LEU A 58 -4.28 -3.65 14.74
CA LEU A 58 -3.51 -4.02 13.56
C LEU A 58 -2.85 -5.41 13.71
N LEU A 59 -2.41 -5.78 14.91
CA LEU A 59 -1.86 -7.11 15.21
C LEU A 59 -2.92 -8.21 15.04
N ILE A 60 -4.16 -7.97 15.51
CA ILE A 60 -5.28 -8.91 15.41
C ILE A 60 -5.81 -9.02 13.98
N SER A 61 -5.81 -7.90 13.24
CA SER A 61 -6.31 -7.86 11.88
C SER A 61 -5.29 -8.44 10.91
N LYS A 62 -4.16 -7.75 10.69
CA LYS A 62 -3.11 -8.10 9.72
C LYS A 62 -1.75 -7.51 10.12
N ILE A 63 -0.94 -8.30 10.83
CA ILE A 63 0.41 -7.94 11.27
C ILE A 63 1.33 -7.40 10.15
N TYR A 64 1.18 -7.88 8.92
CA TYR A 64 2.04 -7.44 7.81
C TYR A 64 1.88 -5.94 7.48
N ILE A 65 0.74 -5.33 7.78
CA ILE A 65 0.54 -3.88 7.59
C ILE A 65 1.45 -3.10 8.52
N ILE A 66 1.62 -3.55 9.77
CA ILE A 66 2.54 -2.92 10.72
C ILE A 66 3.98 -3.09 10.25
N ILE A 67 4.35 -4.29 9.78
CA ILE A 67 5.71 -4.58 9.30
C ILE A 67 6.09 -3.61 8.17
N VAL A 68 5.15 -3.28 7.28
CA VAL A 68 5.36 -2.31 6.20
C VAL A 68 5.28 -0.86 6.71
N ALA A 69 4.27 -0.52 7.50
CA ALA A 69 4.01 0.87 7.92
C ALA A 69 5.04 1.39 8.93
N ALA A 70 5.45 0.57 9.91
CA ALA A 70 6.31 1.00 11.01
C ALA A 70 7.63 1.65 10.55
N PRO A 71 8.46 1.04 9.68
CA PRO A 71 9.69 1.69 9.21
C PRO A 71 9.39 2.99 8.44
N LEU A 72 8.32 3.02 7.66
CA LEU A 72 7.96 4.21 6.89
C LEU A 72 7.47 5.36 7.77
N VAL A 73 6.72 5.07 8.84
CA VAL A 73 6.30 6.06 9.84
C VAL A 73 7.51 6.57 10.63
N LEU A 74 8.46 5.70 10.99
CA LEU A 74 9.70 6.11 11.65
C LEU A 74 10.49 7.08 10.75
N ALA A 75 10.64 6.75 9.46
CA ALA A 75 11.30 7.62 8.50
C ALA A 75 10.56 8.97 8.31
N TYR A 76 9.23 8.93 8.26
CA TYR A 76 8.36 10.11 8.14
C TYR A 76 8.51 11.05 9.34
N CYS A 77 8.42 10.51 10.56
CA CYS A 77 8.57 11.27 11.80
C CYS A 77 9.99 11.82 11.95
N TRP A 78 11.01 11.02 11.65
CA TRP A 78 12.40 11.45 11.74
C TRP A 78 12.72 12.54 10.71
N SER A 79 12.08 12.53 9.55
CA SER A 79 12.32 13.48 8.45
C SER A 79 11.52 14.78 8.58
N TYR A 80 10.94 15.07 9.75
CA TYR A 80 10.20 16.31 9.98
C TYR A 80 11.07 17.55 9.72
N ASN A 81 10.55 18.49 8.91
CA ASN A 81 11.25 19.71 8.46
C ASN A 81 12.62 19.48 7.79
N ALA A 82 12.89 18.26 7.31
CA ALA A 82 14.14 17.94 6.64
C ALA A 82 14.14 18.45 5.18
N ARG A 83 15.33 18.76 4.66
CA ARG A 83 15.51 19.07 3.23
C ARG A 83 15.40 17.80 2.39
N PHE A 84 15.03 17.93 1.12
CA PHE A 84 14.84 16.81 0.17
C PHE A 84 15.96 15.75 0.20
N ARG A 85 17.23 16.18 0.14
CA ARG A 85 18.38 15.24 0.19
C ARG A 85 18.42 14.45 1.50
N THR A 86 18.12 15.09 2.62
CA THR A 86 18.09 14.46 3.94
C THR A 86 16.90 13.51 4.08
N ILE A 87 15.75 13.83 3.47
CA ILE A 87 14.59 12.93 3.43
C ILE A 87 14.97 11.63 2.72
N ILE A 88 15.56 11.71 1.51
CA ILE A 88 16.00 10.53 0.76
C ILE A 88 16.96 9.66 1.59
N LEU A 89 17.96 10.29 2.22
CA LEU A 89 18.93 9.59 3.05
C LEU A 89 18.27 8.89 4.24
N ARG A 90 17.38 9.57 4.98
CA ARG A 90 16.69 9.01 6.16
C ARG A 90 15.78 7.84 5.78
N TYR A 91 15.00 7.97 4.71
CA TYR A 91 14.19 6.86 4.19
C TYR A 91 15.07 5.69 3.75
N GLY A 92 16.15 5.95 3.02
CA GLY A 92 17.11 4.92 2.61
C GLY A 92 17.70 4.18 3.82
N ILE A 93 18.15 4.90 4.85
CA ILE A 93 18.69 4.33 6.08
C ILE A 93 17.65 3.45 6.77
N VAL A 94 16.41 3.92 6.95
CA VAL A 94 15.39 3.18 7.68
C VAL A 94 14.93 1.94 6.90
N VAL A 95 14.78 2.04 5.58
CA VAL A 95 14.38 0.89 4.74
C VAL A 95 15.50 -0.14 4.67
N ILE A 96 16.75 0.27 4.41
CA ILE A 96 17.90 -0.65 4.35
C ILE A 96 18.18 -1.25 5.73
N GLY A 97 18.15 -0.43 6.78
CA GLY A 97 18.32 -0.90 8.16
C GLY A 97 17.23 -1.88 8.57
N GLY A 98 15.96 -1.58 8.24
CA GLY A 98 14.83 -2.49 8.47
C GLY A 98 15.00 -3.81 7.74
N LEU A 99 15.44 -3.80 6.47
CA LEU A 99 15.75 -5.01 5.71
C LEU A 99 16.87 -5.82 6.37
N VAL A 100 17.96 -5.20 6.78
CA VAL A 100 19.07 -5.88 7.47
C VAL A 100 18.57 -6.55 8.77
N VAL A 101 17.76 -5.85 9.56
CA VAL A 101 17.17 -6.41 10.79
C VAL A 101 16.28 -7.61 10.46
N ILE A 102 15.36 -7.47 9.51
CA ILE A 102 14.42 -8.53 9.08
C ILE A 102 15.18 -9.76 8.57
N LEU A 103 16.25 -9.59 7.80
CA LEU A 103 17.02 -10.69 7.26
C LEU A 103 17.83 -11.43 8.33
N ASN A 104 18.26 -10.74 9.39
CA ASN A 104 19.08 -11.32 10.47
C ASN A 104 18.27 -11.72 11.70
N ILE A 105 16.94 -11.54 11.72
CA ILE A 105 16.10 -11.84 12.88
C ILE A 105 16.14 -13.32 13.28
N HIS A 106 16.40 -14.22 12.32
CA HIS A 106 16.56 -15.65 12.53
C HIS A 106 17.69 -15.99 13.53
N ARG A 107 18.67 -15.10 13.72
CA ARG A 107 19.75 -15.31 14.70
C ARG A 107 19.27 -15.24 16.14
N ILE A 108 18.17 -14.53 16.39
CA ILE A 108 17.56 -14.38 17.71
C ILE A 108 16.38 -15.34 17.85
N TYR A 109 15.58 -15.47 16.80
CA TYR A 109 14.44 -16.38 16.73
C TYR A 109 14.60 -17.31 15.53
N PRO A 110 15.18 -18.51 15.70
CA PRO A 110 15.47 -19.42 14.58
C PRO A 110 14.26 -19.75 13.68
N ASP A 111 13.06 -19.78 14.26
CA ASP A 111 11.82 -20.03 13.52
C ASP A 111 11.38 -18.86 12.61
N LEU A 112 11.92 -17.65 12.81
CA LEU A 112 11.63 -16.46 12.02
C LEU A 112 12.62 -16.26 10.87
N GLU A 113 12.88 -17.32 10.11
CA GLU A 113 13.58 -17.21 8.83
C GLU A 113 12.67 -16.57 7.78
N VAL A 114 12.73 -15.23 7.65
CA VAL A 114 11.76 -14.46 6.86
C VAL A 114 11.66 -14.92 5.40
N MET A 115 12.78 -15.28 4.76
CA MET A 115 12.75 -15.77 3.38
C MET A 115 11.94 -17.06 3.26
N ARG A 116 12.15 -17.98 4.19
CA ARG A 116 11.40 -19.24 4.27
C ARG A 116 9.93 -18.98 4.59
N VAL A 117 9.64 -18.11 5.56
CA VAL A 117 8.26 -17.72 5.92
C VAL A 117 7.51 -17.14 4.70
N LEU A 118 8.16 -16.29 3.89
CA LEU A 118 7.56 -15.74 2.68
C LEU A 118 7.29 -16.82 1.62
N SER A 119 8.28 -17.67 1.34
CA SER A 119 8.12 -18.80 0.40
C SER A 119 7.02 -19.77 0.83
N GLN A 120 6.95 -20.13 2.11
CA GLN A 120 5.92 -20.99 2.67
C GLN A 120 4.54 -20.34 2.62
N LYS A 121 4.45 -19.03 2.90
CA LYS A 121 3.17 -18.32 2.73
C LYS A 121 2.70 -18.36 1.30
N GLN A 122 3.58 -18.14 0.33
CA GLN A 122 3.22 -18.25 -1.08
C GLN A 122 2.75 -19.67 -1.43
N ALA A 123 3.51 -20.70 -1.03
CA ALA A 123 3.13 -22.10 -1.25
C ALA A 123 1.75 -22.41 -0.66
N ASN A 124 1.48 -22.02 0.58
CA ASN A 124 0.18 -22.21 1.22
C ASN A 124 -0.95 -21.49 0.46
N PHE A 125 -0.70 -20.31 -0.11
CA PHE A 125 -1.68 -19.60 -0.94
C PHE A 125 -1.94 -20.31 -2.28
N MET A 126 -0.91 -20.91 -2.87
CA MET A 126 -1.05 -21.76 -4.06
C MET A 126 -1.87 -23.02 -3.72
N ASP A 127 -1.60 -23.65 -2.58
CA ASP A 127 -2.35 -24.83 -2.13
C ASP A 127 -3.83 -24.50 -1.91
N VAL A 128 -4.13 -23.37 -1.25
CA VAL A 128 -5.50 -22.89 -1.08
C VAL A 128 -6.18 -22.65 -2.44
N ALA A 129 -5.47 -22.09 -3.41
CA ALA A 129 -6.01 -21.86 -4.75
C ALA A 129 -6.41 -23.18 -5.44
N VAL A 130 -5.59 -24.22 -5.31
CA VAL A 130 -5.86 -25.56 -5.84
C VAL A 130 -7.00 -26.24 -5.08
N MET A 131 -6.96 -26.25 -3.74
CA MET A 131 -7.97 -26.91 -2.91
C MET A 131 -9.37 -26.30 -3.06
N THR A 132 -9.44 -24.99 -3.31
CA THR A 132 -10.72 -24.28 -3.47
C THR A 132 -11.21 -24.22 -4.92
N ASN A 133 -10.47 -24.79 -5.88
CA ASN A 133 -10.70 -24.63 -7.32
C ASN A 133 -10.98 -23.16 -7.68
N ALA A 134 -10.11 -22.26 -7.22
CA ALA A 134 -10.31 -20.84 -7.41
C ALA A 134 -10.31 -20.51 -8.92
N ASN A 135 -11.40 -19.91 -9.41
CA ASN A 135 -11.55 -19.60 -10.83
C ASN A 135 -10.60 -18.49 -11.32
N SER A 136 -10.17 -17.59 -10.43
CA SER A 136 -9.41 -16.39 -10.76
C SER A 136 -7.93 -16.47 -10.35
N VAL A 137 -7.30 -17.61 -10.66
CA VAL A 137 -5.89 -17.87 -10.36
C VAL A 137 -5.00 -17.43 -11.52
N TYR A 138 -3.89 -16.76 -11.20
CA TYR A 138 -2.90 -16.35 -12.17
C TYR A 138 -1.50 -16.79 -11.75
N ALA A 139 -0.62 -17.00 -12.72
CA ALA A 139 0.74 -17.46 -12.46
C ALA A 139 1.58 -16.35 -11.82
N ILE A 140 2.27 -16.70 -10.73
CA ILE A 140 3.26 -15.87 -10.06
C ILE A 140 4.61 -16.61 -10.00
N PRO A 141 5.76 -15.92 -10.06
CA PRO A 141 7.06 -16.55 -9.90
C PRO A 141 7.16 -17.26 -8.54
N VAL A 142 7.63 -18.50 -8.53
CA VAL A 142 7.81 -19.26 -7.28
C VAL A 142 8.94 -18.62 -6.47
N LEU A 143 8.64 -18.29 -5.22
CA LEU A 143 9.60 -17.71 -4.29
C LEU A 143 10.46 -18.81 -3.69
N GLU A 144 11.72 -18.87 -4.13
CA GLU A 144 12.75 -19.60 -3.40
C GLU A 144 13.18 -18.85 -2.11
N PRO A 145 13.63 -19.55 -1.05
CA PRO A 145 14.09 -18.96 0.21
C PRO A 145 15.44 -18.22 0.11
N ASN A 146 15.59 -17.31 -0.84
CA ASN A 146 16.79 -16.50 -1.02
C ASN A 146 16.46 -15.04 -1.36
N VAL A 147 17.38 -14.12 -1.03
CA VAL A 147 17.21 -12.68 -1.26
C VAL A 147 16.93 -12.36 -2.73
N TRP A 148 17.63 -13.04 -3.63
CA TRP A 148 17.60 -12.73 -5.05
C TRP A 148 16.25 -13.02 -5.70
N SER A 149 15.65 -14.15 -5.33
CA SER A 149 14.29 -14.55 -5.68
C SER A 149 13.27 -13.49 -5.26
N ILE A 150 13.36 -13.00 -4.02
CA ILE A 150 12.47 -11.95 -3.51
C ILE A 150 12.68 -10.66 -4.30
N VAL A 151 13.92 -10.20 -4.45
CA VAL A 151 14.24 -8.93 -5.14
C VAL A 151 13.75 -8.94 -6.58
N LYS A 152 13.93 -10.04 -7.32
CA LYS A 152 13.41 -10.20 -8.68
C LYS A 152 11.88 -10.20 -8.74
N SER A 153 11.23 -10.70 -7.70
CA SER A 153 9.77 -10.82 -7.66
C SER A 153 9.07 -9.51 -7.28
N ILE A 154 9.75 -8.57 -6.63
CA ILE A 154 9.21 -7.25 -6.26
C ILE A 154 8.57 -6.50 -7.44
N PRO A 155 9.29 -6.22 -8.56
CA PRO A 155 8.72 -5.44 -9.67
C PRO A 155 7.54 -6.16 -10.33
N ILE A 156 7.60 -7.49 -10.43
CA ILE A 156 6.53 -8.33 -10.98
C ILE A 156 5.30 -8.27 -10.06
N GLY A 157 5.50 -8.38 -8.74
CA GLY A 157 4.43 -8.30 -7.75
C GLY A 157 3.73 -6.94 -7.76
N VAL A 158 4.49 -5.85 -7.78
CA VAL A 158 3.92 -4.49 -7.87
C VAL A 158 3.11 -4.33 -9.17
N ALA A 159 3.65 -4.79 -10.30
CA ALA A 159 2.93 -4.76 -11.58
C ALA A 159 1.63 -5.58 -11.53
N ASN A 160 1.68 -6.79 -10.96
CA ASN A 160 0.50 -7.64 -10.84
C ASN A 160 -0.62 -6.96 -10.04
N VAL A 161 -0.29 -6.31 -8.91
CA VAL A 161 -1.31 -5.63 -8.09
C VAL A 161 -1.86 -4.36 -8.76
N LEU A 162 -1.03 -3.63 -9.51
CA LEU A 162 -1.44 -2.41 -10.21
C LEU A 162 -2.30 -2.70 -11.44
N PHE A 163 -1.91 -3.67 -12.26
CA PHE A 163 -2.52 -3.92 -13.57
C PHE A 163 -3.61 -4.99 -13.54
N ARG A 164 -3.72 -5.80 -12.47
CA ARG A 164 -4.72 -6.89 -12.37
C ARG A 164 -5.73 -6.67 -11.23
N PRO A 165 -6.98 -7.14 -11.37
CA PRO A 165 -7.57 -7.75 -12.56
C PRO A 165 -7.74 -6.74 -13.71
N HIS A 166 -7.66 -7.22 -14.94
CA HIS A 166 -8.03 -6.46 -16.14
C HIS A 166 -9.36 -6.98 -16.71
N LEU A 167 -9.94 -6.26 -17.67
CA LEU A 167 -11.28 -6.59 -18.20
C LEU A 167 -11.40 -7.99 -18.82
N GLY A 168 -10.29 -8.59 -19.26
CA GLY A 168 -10.25 -9.95 -19.80
C GLY A 168 -10.22 -11.06 -18.75
N GLU A 169 -10.02 -10.73 -17.47
CA GLU A 169 -9.92 -11.67 -16.35
C GLU A 169 -11.16 -11.58 -15.46
N VAL A 170 -12.33 -11.35 -16.05
CA VAL A 170 -13.56 -11.09 -15.31
C VAL A 170 -14.42 -12.35 -15.25
N ASP A 171 -14.31 -13.08 -14.15
CA ASP A 171 -15.10 -14.27 -13.81
C ASP A 171 -16.29 -13.97 -12.87
N SER A 172 -16.44 -12.74 -12.39
CA SER A 172 -17.56 -12.36 -11.52
C SER A 172 -17.88 -10.87 -11.60
N MET A 173 -19.10 -10.49 -11.23
CA MET A 173 -19.53 -9.09 -11.17
C MET A 173 -18.63 -8.26 -10.23
N MET A 174 -18.21 -8.86 -9.11
CA MET A 174 -17.30 -8.23 -8.16
C MET A 174 -15.93 -7.95 -8.80
N MET A 175 -15.43 -8.88 -9.60
CA MET A 175 -14.17 -8.72 -10.32
C MET A 175 -14.29 -7.73 -11.49
N ALA A 176 -15.46 -7.63 -12.11
CA ALA A 176 -15.75 -6.62 -13.13
C ALA A 176 -15.61 -5.20 -12.57
N LEU A 177 -16.20 -4.96 -11.39
CA LEU A 177 -16.09 -3.68 -10.68
C LEU A 177 -14.63 -3.36 -10.32
N ALA A 178 -13.88 -4.37 -9.86
CA ALA A 178 -12.46 -4.21 -9.54
C ALA A 178 -11.59 -3.95 -10.78
N ALA A 179 -11.91 -4.59 -11.92
CA ALA A 179 -11.20 -4.37 -13.19
C ALA A 179 -11.47 -2.97 -13.74
N LEU A 180 -12.70 -2.48 -13.61
CA LEU A 180 -13.07 -1.11 -13.98
C LEU A 180 -12.40 -0.08 -13.07
N GLU A 181 -12.34 -0.34 -11.76
CA GLU A 181 -11.58 0.48 -10.80
C GLU A 181 -10.10 0.57 -11.18
N ASN A 182 -9.47 -0.57 -11.49
CA ASN A 182 -8.09 -0.59 -11.97
C ASN A 182 -7.89 0.19 -13.25
N LEU A 183 -8.80 0.06 -14.22
CA LEU A 183 -8.76 0.83 -15.45
C LEU A 183 -8.83 2.33 -15.17
N MET A 184 -9.67 2.76 -14.22
CA MET A 184 -9.71 4.16 -13.78
C MET A 184 -8.39 4.59 -13.13
N ILE A 185 -7.81 3.77 -12.25
CA ILE A 185 -6.52 4.05 -11.61
C ILE A 185 -5.40 4.19 -12.66
N LEU A 186 -5.34 3.29 -13.64
CA LEU A 186 -4.37 3.35 -14.73
C LEU A 186 -4.58 4.59 -15.60
N PHE A 187 -5.83 4.96 -15.88
CA PHE A 187 -6.15 6.21 -16.56
C PHE A 187 -5.71 7.44 -15.75
N LEU A 188 -5.88 7.44 -14.42
CA LEU A 188 -5.38 8.50 -13.54
C LEU A 188 -3.86 8.57 -13.54
N ILE A 189 -3.15 7.43 -13.54
CA ILE A 189 -1.69 7.37 -13.69
C ILE A 189 -1.27 8.00 -15.02
N PHE A 190 -1.96 7.66 -16.11
CA PHE A 190 -1.67 8.23 -17.42
C PHE A 190 -1.90 9.76 -17.46
N LEU A 191 -3.03 10.24 -16.93
CA LEU A 191 -3.31 11.67 -16.82
C LEU A 191 -2.24 12.39 -15.99
N PHE A 192 -1.80 11.79 -14.88
CA PHE A 192 -0.72 12.31 -14.07
C PHE A 192 0.56 12.50 -14.90
N LEU A 193 1.01 11.51 -15.67
CA LEU A 193 2.23 11.62 -16.49
C LEU A 193 2.18 12.78 -17.49
N VAL A 194 0.98 13.19 -17.93
CA VAL A 194 0.76 14.30 -18.87
C VAL A 194 0.64 15.66 -18.15
N PHE A 195 0.03 15.69 -16.96
CA PHE A 195 -0.32 16.89 -16.20
C PHE A 195 0.39 16.97 -14.84
N VAL A 196 1.71 16.76 -14.82
CA VAL A 196 2.51 16.88 -13.60
C VAL A 196 2.64 18.34 -13.16
N LYS A 197 2.33 18.60 -11.88
CA LYS A 197 2.48 19.90 -11.23
C LYS A 197 3.95 20.28 -11.13
N LYS A 198 4.27 21.53 -11.48
CA LYS A 198 5.64 22.06 -11.37
C LYS A 198 6.05 22.40 -9.94
N LYS A 199 5.09 22.65 -9.04
CA LYS A 199 5.36 22.99 -7.63
C LYS A 199 5.86 21.77 -6.86
N SER A 200 6.88 21.96 -6.03
CA SER A 200 7.41 20.91 -5.16
C SER A 200 6.34 20.46 -4.14
N PRO A 201 5.97 19.17 -4.11
CA PRO A 201 5.09 18.63 -3.07
C PRO A 201 5.81 18.56 -1.72
N ASP A 202 5.07 18.23 -0.65
CA ASP A 202 5.69 17.75 0.58
C ASP A 202 6.34 16.39 0.31
N TRP A 203 7.65 16.43 0.04
CA TRP A 203 8.42 15.23 -0.28
C TRP A 203 8.44 14.21 0.86
N ASN A 204 8.36 14.64 2.13
CA ASN A 204 8.37 13.72 3.25
C ASN A 204 7.12 12.83 3.22
N PHE A 205 5.96 13.47 3.10
CA PHE A 205 4.69 12.76 2.96
C PHE A 205 4.63 11.93 1.66
N MET A 206 5.20 12.43 0.56
CA MET A 206 5.25 11.69 -0.70
C MET A 206 6.07 10.40 -0.61
N PHE A 207 7.26 10.44 0.01
CA PHE A 207 8.08 9.24 0.20
C PHE A 207 7.38 8.22 1.12
N PHE A 208 6.66 8.68 2.14
CA PHE A 208 5.80 7.82 2.94
C PHE A 208 4.75 7.10 2.09
N CYS A 209 3.95 7.83 1.30
CA CYS A 209 2.89 7.25 0.48
C CYS A 209 3.45 6.29 -0.58
N ILE A 210 4.49 6.70 -1.32
CA ILE A 210 5.11 5.89 -2.37
C ILE A 210 5.71 4.62 -1.76
N GLY A 211 6.47 4.75 -0.66
CA GLY A 211 7.06 3.62 0.04
C GLY A 211 6.00 2.63 0.51
N PHE A 212 4.90 3.14 1.09
CA PHE A 212 3.82 2.29 1.61
C PHE A 212 3.13 1.51 0.50
N VAL A 213 2.78 2.19 -0.61
CA VAL A 213 2.16 1.54 -1.77
C VAL A 213 3.09 0.49 -2.37
N VAL A 214 4.35 0.84 -2.66
CA VAL A 214 5.31 -0.07 -3.32
C VAL A 214 5.58 -1.30 -2.46
N MET A 215 5.88 -1.11 -1.17
CA MET A 215 6.17 -2.23 -0.26
C MET A 215 4.96 -3.14 -0.07
N LEU A 216 3.77 -2.56 0.11
CA LEU A 216 2.55 -3.33 0.31
C LEU A 216 2.15 -4.09 -0.95
N TYR A 217 2.22 -3.45 -2.13
CA TYR A 217 1.91 -4.09 -3.40
C TYR A 217 2.92 -5.17 -3.78
N ALA A 218 4.21 -4.94 -3.50
CA ALA A 218 5.23 -5.97 -3.68
C ALA A 218 4.88 -7.21 -2.83
N LEU A 219 4.63 -7.03 -1.53
CA LEU A 219 4.31 -8.14 -0.65
C LEU A 219 3.06 -8.91 -1.10
N ILE A 220 1.99 -8.19 -1.46
CA ILE A 220 0.73 -8.81 -1.91
C ILE A 220 0.94 -9.57 -3.22
N GLY A 221 1.53 -8.93 -4.22
CA GLY A 221 1.67 -9.49 -5.56
C GLY A 221 2.69 -10.61 -5.69
N MET A 222 3.65 -10.69 -4.77
CA MET A 222 4.58 -11.83 -4.70
C MET A 222 3.94 -13.06 -4.03
N ILE A 223 2.99 -12.88 -3.11
CA ILE A 223 2.46 -13.99 -2.30
C ILE A 223 1.10 -14.50 -2.81
N THR A 224 0.29 -13.64 -3.41
CA THR A 224 -1.15 -13.90 -3.60
C THR A 224 -1.48 -14.24 -5.07
N PRO A 225 -1.75 -15.51 -5.43
CA PRO A 225 -2.04 -15.93 -6.80
C PRO A 225 -3.52 -15.82 -7.17
N ILE A 226 -4.39 -15.39 -6.26
CA ILE A 226 -5.85 -15.30 -6.46
C ILE A 226 -6.25 -13.83 -6.62
N LEU A 227 -6.83 -13.46 -7.76
CA LEU A 227 -7.17 -12.07 -8.09
C LEU A 227 -8.15 -11.46 -7.08
N GLY A 228 -9.18 -12.21 -6.66
CA GLY A 228 -10.13 -11.73 -5.66
C GLY A 228 -9.47 -11.37 -4.32
N ALA A 229 -8.44 -12.12 -3.91
CA ALA A 229 -7.67 -11.82 -2.70
C ALA A 229 -6.75 -10.60 -2.91
N VAL A 230 -6.15 -10.44 -4.09
CA VAL A 230 -5.34 -9.26 -4.44
C VAL A 230 -6.18 -7.97 -4.33
N VAL A 231 -7.39 -7.97 -4.90
CA VAL A 231 -8.31 -6.81 -4.85
C VAL A 231 -8.62 -6.43 -3.40
N ARG A 232 -8.86 -7.41 -2.53
CA ARG A 232 -9.13 -7.17 -1.11
C ARG A 232 -7.90 -6.66 -0.37
N TYR A 233 -6.73 -7.26 -0.60
CA TYR A 233 -5.54 -6.97 0.20
C TYR A 233 -4.87 -5.65 -0.16
N LYS A 234 -5.08 -5.13 -1.39
CA LYS A 234 -4.50 -3.86 -1.84
C LYS A 234 -5.25 -2.62 -1.34
N ILE A 235 -6.45 -2.79 -0.80
CA ILE A 235 -7.32 -1.72 -0.27
C ILE A 235 -6.61 -0.73 0.64
N PRO A 236 -5.79 -1.16 1.61
CA PRO A 236 -5.15 -0.21 2.52
C PRO A 236 -4.19 0.74 1.80
N ALA A 237 -3.60 0.33 0.67
CA ALA A 237 -2.70 1.16 -0.12
C ALA A 237 -3.42 2.08 -1.12
N LEU A 238 -4.65 1.75 -1.55
CA LEU A 238 -5.38 2.54 -2.54
C LEU A 238 -5.57 4.01 -2.13
N PRO A 239 -5.92 4.35 -0.87
CA PRO A 239 -6.00 5.73 -0.44
C PRO A 239 -4.69 6.51 -0.66
N PHE A 240 -3.56 5.89 -0.33
CA PHE A 240 -2.24 6.51 -0.49
C PHE A 240 -1.86 6.66 -1.96
N LEU A 241 -2.24 5.69 -2.81
CA LEU A 241 -2.06 5.78 -4.27
C LEU A 241 -2.84 6.97 -4.86
N LEU A 242 -4.10 7.16 -4.45
CA LEU A 242 -4.89 8.30 -4.91
C LEU A 242 -4.36 9.63 -4.38
N ILE A 243 -3.88 9.68 -3.14
CA ILE A 243 -3.24 10.87 -2.57
C ILE A 243 -2.00 11.27 -3.37
N ILE A 244 -1.15 10.31 -3.76
CA ILE A 244 0.00 10.55 -4.64
C ILE A 244 -0.43 11.30 -5.91
N PHE A 245 -1.52 10.85 -6.56
CA PHE A 245 -2.02 11.52 -7.75
C PHE A 245 -2.56 12.91 -7.46
N LEU A 246 -3.39 13.08 -6.43
CA LEU A 246 -3.99 14.36 -6.08
C LEU A 246 -2.96 15.44 -5.75
N VAL A 247 -1.86 15.06 -5.07
CA VAL A 247 -0.80 16.00 -4.70
C VAL A 247 0.03 16.44 -5.92
N LEU A 248 0.26 15.52 -6.86
CA LEU A 248 1.11 15.75 -8.04
C LEU A 248 0.35 16.28 -9.26
N PHE A 249 -0.98 16.22 -9.27
CA PHE A 249 -1.80 16.63 -10.41
C PHE A 249 -1.91 18.16 -10.53
N ASP A 250 -1.62 18.67 -11.74
CA ASP A 250 -1.76 20.08 -12.10
C ASP A 250 -3.19 20.39 -12.58
N GLN A 251 -4.06 20.78 -11.64
CA GLN A 251 -5.45 21.11 -11.93
C GLN A 251 -5.57 22.30 -12.90
N GLU A 252 -4.74 23.34 -12.75
CA GLU A 252 -4.80 24.55 -13.58
C GLU A 252 -4.44 24.23 -15.05
N ARG A 253 -3.38 23.44 -15.25
CA ARG A 253 -2.97 23.01 -16.59
C ARG A 253 -3.98 22.07 -17.25
N PHE A 254 -4.67 21.25 -16.47
CA PHE A 254 -5.72 20.39 -16.98
C PHE A 254 -6.94 21.20 -17.44
N ILE A 255 -7.40 22.14 -16.63
CA ILE A 255 -8.59 22.97 -16.92
C ILE A 255 -8.32 23.90 -18.12
N THR A 256 -7.12 24.47 -18.23
CA THR A 256 -6.74 25.27 -19.41
C THR A 256 -6.79 24.48 -20.71
N ARG A 257 -6.44 23.19 -20.70
CA ARG A 257 -6.50 22.31 -21.88
C ARG A 257 -7.90 21.75 -22.14
N PHE A 258 -8.72 21.60 -21.09
CA PHE A 258 -10.10 21.12 -21.18
C PHE A 258 -11.08 22.04 -20.43
N PRO A 259 -11.49 23.17 -21.04
CA PRO A 259 -12.31 24.20 -20.37
C PRO A 259 -13.68 23.71 -19.87
N ARG A 260 -14.18 22.58 -20.38
CA ARG A 260 -15.43 21.95 -19.93
C ARG A 260 -15.40 21.51 -18.46
N PHE A 261 -14.21 21.38 -17.86
CA PHE A 261 -14.03 20.96 -16.47
C PHE A 261 -13.80 22.12 -15.48
N LYS A 262 -14.13 23.37 -15.86
CA LYS A 262 -13.93 24.56 -15.03
C LYS A 262 -14.64 24.53 -13.66
N PHE A 263 -15.64 23.66 -13.48
CA PHE A 263 -16.29 23.46 -12.18
C PHE A 263 -15.36 22.83 -11.12
N LEU A 264 -14.22 22.25 -11.51
CA LEU A 264 -13.24 21.64 -10.61
C LEU A 264 -12.34 22.67 -9.88
N GLU A 265 -12.43 23.97 -10.22
CA GLU A 265 -11.70 25.06 -9.53
C GLU A 265 -12.31 25.42 -8.16
N ARG A 266 -13.51 24.95 -7.83
CA ARG A 266 -14.21 25.20 -6.57
C ARG A 266 -13.93 24.12 -5.52
#